data_AF-A0A4R4ZQT9-F1
#
_entry.id   AF-A0A4R4ZQT9-F1
#
_cell.length_a   1.000
_cell.length_b   1.000
_cell.length_c   1.000
_cell.angle_alpha   90.00
_cell.angle_beta   90.00
_cell.angle_gamma   90.00
#
_symmetry.space_group_name_H-M   'P 1'
#
loop_
_entity.id
_entity.type
_entity.pdbx_description
1 polymer ?
#
loop_
_entity_poly.entity_id
_entity_poly.type
_entity_poly.pdbx_seq_one_letter_code
_entity_poly.pdbx_strand_id
1 'polypeptide(L)'
;MQQAMDVLAKRAEDALRSVRASVDDATLTGTVDALESLTNVIEVLHQLVSAMNERAAQIGEREVTERRDGTALKVMDTALAHLAHGRSTAVVAHHLLATGRYELARVAEEM
;
A
#
# COMPACT_ATOMS: atom_id res chain seq x y z
N MET A 1 3.68 11.86 -12.95
CA MET A 1 3.39 10.61 -12.22
C MET A 1 4.68 9.90 -11.82
N GLN A 2 5.58 9.58 -12.76
CA GLN A 2 6.90 8.98 -12.48
C GLN A 2 7.66 9.70 -11.34
N GLN A 3 7.82 11.01 -11.47
CA GLN A 3 8.55 11.84 -10.49
C GLN A 3 7.93 11.83 -9.09
N ALA A 4 6.60 11.70 -8.98
CA ALA A 4 5.92 11.59 -7.68
C ALA A 4 6.11 10.20 -7.06
N MET A 5 6.14 9.15 -7.89
CA MET A 5 6.44 7.79 -7.45
C MET A 5 7.89 7.63 -7.01
N ASP A 6 8.83 8.25 -7.71
CA ASP A 6 10.25 8.24 -7.34
C ASP A 6 10.48 8.93 -5.99
N VAL A 7 9.79 10.05 -5.75
CA VAL A 7 9.81 10.74 -4.44
C VAL A 7 9.18 9.88 -3.35
N LEU A 8 8.06 9.20 -3.64
CA LEU A 8 7.41 8.29 -2.70
C LEU A 8 8.31 7.10 -2.34
N ALA A 9 8.96 6.48 -3.33
CA ALA A 9 9.87 5.36 -3.14
C ALA A 9 11.06 5.77 -2.27
N LYS A 10 11.68 6.92 -2.55
CA LYS A 10 12.78 7.45 -1.74
C LYS A 10 12.35 7.73 -0.30
N ARG A 11 11.18 8.36 -0.11
CA ARG A 11 10.62 8.61 1.23
C ARG A 11 10.31 7.33 1.99
N ALA A 12 9.78 6.31 1.31
CA ALA A 12 9.52 5.00 1.90
C ALA A 12 10.82 4.30 2.34
N GLU A 13 11.87 4.40 1.53
CA GLU A 13 13.18 3.83 1.85
C GLU A 13 13.88 4.55 3.01
N ASP A 14 13.78 5.89 3.05
CA ASP A 14 14.25 6.70 4.18
C ASP A 14 13.48 6.38 5.47
N ALA A 15 12.15 6.22 5.39
CA ALA A 15 11.32 5.81 6.52
C ALA A 15 11.67 4.39 7.02
N LEU A 16 11.87 3.43 6.11
CA LEU A 16 12.31 2.08 6.45
C LEU A 16 13.68 2.05 7.14
N ARG A 17 14.64 2.85 6.67
CA ARG A 17 15.94 3.01 7.33
C ARG A 17 15.79 3.59 8.74
N SER A 18 14.95 4.60 8.89
CA SER A 18 14.65 5.20 10.20
C SER A 18 14.02 4.19 11.16
N VAL A 19 13.01 3.43 10.72
CA VAL A 19 12.35 2.40 11.54
C VAL A 19 13.35 1.34 11.97
N ARG A 20 14.17 0.80 11.04
CA ARG A 20 15.18 -0.21 11.40
C ARG A 20 16.17 0.26 12.45
N ALA A 21 16.65 1.50 12.34
CA ALA A 21 17.55 2.09 13.34
C ALA A 21 16.87 2.31 14.70
N SER A 22 15.53 2.41 14.73
CA SER A 22 14.74 2.63 15.95
C SER A 22 14.35 1.32 16.64
N VAL A 23 14.18 0.23 15.87
CA VAL A 23 13.68 -1.06 16.38
C VAL A 23 14.67 -1.75 17.31
N ASP A 24 15.98 -1.54 17.12
CA ASP A 24 17.01 -2.17 17.95
C ASP A 24 17.00 -1.68 19.42
N ASP A 25 16.38 -0.53 19.69
CA ASP A 25 16.21 0.07 21.03
C ASP A 25 14.72 0.36 21.36
N ALA A 26 13.78 -0.22 20.60
CA ALA A 26 12.37 0.13 20.70
C ALA A 26 11.72 -0.38 21.99
N THR A 27 11.09 0.54 22.73
CA THR A 27 10.16 0.19 23.80
C THR A 27 8.86 -0.39 23.22
N LEU A 28 8.03 -1.03 24.05
CA LEU A 28 6.72 -1.52 23.65
C LEU A 28 5.84 -0.38 23.09
N THR A 29 5.82 0.78 23.76
CA THR A 29 5.12 1.99 23.28
C THR A 29 5.67 2.46 21.93
N GLY A 30 7.00 2.52 21.77
CA GLY A 30 7.61 2.90 20.49
C GLY A 30 7.26 1.93 19.36
N THR A 31 7.07 0.65 19.66
CA THR A 31 6.62 -0.35 18.69
C THR A 31 5.17 -0.13 18.27
N VAL A 32 4.28 0.23 19.20
CA VAL A 32 2.88 0.58 18.91
C VAL A 32 2.79 1.80 17.99
N ASP A 33 3.56 2.85 18.27
CA ASP A 33 3.61 4.08 17.45
C ASP A 33 4.17 3.80 16.04
N ALA A 34 5.20 2.95 15.95
CA ALA A 34 5.76 2.52 14.67
C ALA A 34 4.74 1.74 13.83
N LEU A 35 3.94 0.87 14.46
CA LEU A 35 2.87 0.13 13.78
C LEU A 35 1.73 1.04 13.33
N GLU A 36 1.38 2.08 14.09
CA GLU A 36 0.42 3.10 13.65
C GLU A 36 0.92 3.81 12.38
N SER A 37 2.18 4.26 12.41
CA SER A 37 2.82 4.91 11.28
C SER A 37 2.86 4.01 10.04
N LEU A 38 3.19 2.73 10.19
CA LEU A 38 3.19 1.75 9.11
C LEU A 38 1.78 1.51 8.54
N THR A 39 0.79 1.40 9.42
CA THR A 39 -0.63 1.22 9.03
C THR A 39 -1.10 2.41 8.18
N ASN A 40 -0.75 3.64 8.56
CA ASN A 40 -1.05 4.85 7.79
C ASN A 40 -0.38 4.85 6.41
N VAL A 41 0.86 4.37 6.29
CA VAL A 41 1.54 4.24 4.99
C VAL A 41 0.81 3.24 4.09
N ILE A 42 0.36 2.11 4.63
CA ILE A 42 -0.37 1.10 3.87
C ILE A 42 -1.72 1.64 3.40
N GLU A 43 -2.41 2.45 4.21
CA GLU A 43 -3.64 3.12 3.79
C GLU A 43 -3.40 4.06 2.61
N VAL A 44 -2.31 4.85 2.64
CA VAL A 44 -1.92 5.70 1.50
C VAL A 44 -1.61 4.86 0.26
N LEU A 45 -0.91 3.73 0.41
CA LEU A 45 -0.64 2.81 -0.70
C LEU A 45 -1.93 2.21 -1.27
N HIS A 46 -2.88 1.83 -0.42
CA HIS A 46 -4.19 1.32 -0.82
C HIS A 46 -4.95 2.36 -1.66
N GLN A 47 -4.97 3.62 -1.22
CA GLN A 47 -5.61 4.73 -1.95
C GLN A 47 -4.92 4.96 -3.31
N LEU A 48 -3.60 4.95 -3.33
CA LEU A 48 -2.82 5.12 -4.57
C LEU A 48 -3.08 4.00 -5.58
N VAL A 49 -3.05 2.74 -5.14
CA VAL A 49 -3.34 1.59 -6.01
C VAL A 49 -4.78 1.62 -6.49
N SER A 50 -5.73 2.04 -5.65
CA SER A 50 -7.14 2.20 -6.04
C SER A 50 -7.29 3.24 -7.16
N ALA A 51 -6.67 4.42 -7.02
CA ALA A 51 -6.69 5.46 -8.04
C ALA A 51 -6.03 5.00 -9.36
N MET A 52 -4.93 4.24 -9.28
CA MET A 52 -4.28 3.67 -10.46
C MET A 52 -5.15 2.61 -11.14
N ASN A 53 -5.85 1.77 -10.36
CA ASN A 53 -6.75 0.76 -10.88
C ASN A 53 -7.95 1.39 -11.60
N GLU A 54 -8.57 2.42 -10.99
CA GLU A 54 -9.63 3.21 -11.63
C GLU A 54 -9.15 3.86 -12.94
N ARG A 55 -7.95 4.44 -12.93
CA ARG A 55 -7.39 5.05 -14.14
C ARG A 55 -7.12 4.01 -15.23
N ALA A 56 -6.57 2.85 -14.87
CA ALA A 56 -6.33 1.77 -15.82
C ALA A 56 -7.64 1.22 -16.41
N ALA A 57 -8.70 1.10 -15.61
CA ALA A 57 -10.01 0.67 -16.07
C ALA A 57 -10.61 1.67 -17.08
N GLN A 58 -10.53 2.98 -16.79
CA GLN A 58 -10.97 4.04 -17.71
C GLN A 58 -10.20 4.02 -19.04
N ILE A 59 -8.90 3.71 -19.02
CA ILE A 59 -8.10 3.55 -20.24
C ILE A 59 -8.56 2.31 -21.00
N GLY A 60 -8.77 1.19 -20.32
CA GLY A 60 -9.29 -0.04 -20.91
C GLY A 60 -10.63 0.17 -21.63
N GLU A 61 -11.59 0.82 -20.97
CA GLU A 61 -12.90 1.14 -21.56
C GLU A 61 -12.77 1.97 -22.84
N ARG A 62 -11.90 3.00 -22.84
CA ARG A 62 -11.65 3.82 -24.05
C ARG A 62 -11.03 3.00 -25.16
N GLU A 63 -10.03 2.17 -24.86
CA GLU A 63 -9.40 1.31 -25.86
C GLU A 63 -10.39 0.30 -26.46
N VAL A 64 -11.32 -0.28 -25.69
CA VAL A 64 -12.41 -1.13 -26.23
C VAL A 64 -13.24 -0.36 -27.25
N THR A 65 -13.57 0.91 -26.95
CA THR A 65 -14.41 1.74 -27.81
C THR A 65 -13.68 2.26 -29.05
N GLU A 66 -12.37 2.49 -28.97
CA GLU A 66 -11.59 3.18 -29.99
C GLU A 66 -10.70 2.25 -30.84
N ARG A 67 -10.28 1.09 -30.33
CA ARG A 67 -9.35 0.16 -31.01
C ARG A 67 -9.85 -1.29 -30.97
N ARG A 68 -9.80 -1.96 -32.12
CA ARG A 68 -10.28 -3.35 -32.32
C ARG A 68 -9.23 -4.45 -32.06
N ASP A 69 -8.02 -4.11 -31.61
CA ASP A 69 -6.96 -5.12 -31.44
C ASP A 69 -7.06 -5.83 -30.07
N GLY A 70 -7.49 -7.09 -30.09
CA GLY A 70 -7.75 -7.89 -28.89
C GLY A 70 -6.52 -8.26 -28.06
N THR A 71 -5.31 -8.04 -28.57
CA THR A 71 -4.07 -8.35 -27.83
C THR A 71 -3.80 -7.33 -26.73
N ALA A 72 -3.98 -6.05 -27.01
CA ALA A 72 -3.80 -4.98 -26.03
C ALA A 72 -4.81 -5.08 -24.88
N LEU A 73 -6.03 -5.50 -25.19
CA LEU A 73 -7.09 -5.74 -24.21
C LEU A 73 -6.74 -6.86 -23.22
N LYS A 74 -6.24 -8.00 -23.69
CA LYS A 74 -5.81 -9.09 -22.80
C LYS A 74 -4.68 -8.70 -21.85
N VAL A 75 -3.72 -7.90 -22.33
CA VAL A 75 -2.64 -7.38 -21.48
C VAL A 75 -3.20 -6.42 -20.43
N MET A 76 -4.15 -5.57 -20.81
CA MET A 76 -4.84 -4.65 -19.88
C MET A 76 -5.62 -5.41 -18.80
N ASP A 77 -6.40 -6.42 -19.17
CA ASP A 77 -7.15 -7.26 -18.23
C ASP A 77 -6.22 -7.92 -17.21
N THR A 78 -5.08 -8.43 -17.68
CA THR A 78 -4.06 -9.03 -16.81
C THR A 78 -3.45 -8.00 -15.86
N ALA A 79 -3.16 -6.79 -16.34
CA ALA A 79 -2.64 -5.70 -15.50
C ALA A 79 -3.67 -5.27 -14.43
N LEU A 80 -4.93 -5.13 -14.81
CA LEU A 80 -6.03 -4.81 -13.89
C LEU A 80 -6.23 -5.88 -12.82
N ALA A 81 -6.12 -7.16 -13.18
CA ALA A 81 -6.18 -8.26 -12.22
C ALA A 81 -5.05 -8.16 -11.17
N HIS A 82 -3.82 -7.86 -11.59
CA HIS A 82 -2.70 -7.65 -10.66
C HIS A 82 -2.90 -6.42 -9.76
N LEU A 83 -3.41 -5.31 -10.30
CA LEU A 83 -3.70 -4.11 -9.50
C LEU A 83 -4.82 -4.36 -8.48
N ALA A 84 -5.88 -5.08 -8.86
CA ALA A 84 -6.95 -5.49 -7.96
C ALA A 84 -6.42 -6.42 -6.84
N HIS A 85 -5.50 -7.33 -7.17
CA HIS A 85 -4.83 -8.16 -6.19
C HIS A 85 -3.98 -7.32 -5.23
N GLY A 86 -3.16 -6.39 -5.74
CA GLY A 86 -2.36 -5.48 -4.92
C GLY A 86 -3.21 -4.64 -3.96
N ARG A 87 -4.36 -4.13 -4.43
CA ARG A 87 -5.34 -3.40 -3.59
C ARG A 87 -5.83 -4.27 -2.44
N SER A 88 -6.23 -5.51 -2.73
CA SER A 88 -6.75 -6.45 -1.73
C SER A 88 -5.68 -6.81 -0.70
N THR A 89 -4.44 -7.02 -1.14
CA THR A 89 -3.30 -7.29 -0.27
C THR A 89 -3.00 -6.12 0.68
N ALA A 90 -3.11 -4.87 0.21
CA ALA A 90 -2.93 -3.69 1.07
C ALA A 90 -3.98 -3.64 2.18
N VAL A 91 -5.25 -3.94 1.88
CA VAL A 91 -6.33 -4.01 2.89
C VAL A 91 -6.06 -5.10 3.93
N VAL A 92 -5.65 -6.29 3.49
CA VAL A 92 -5.32 -7.40 4.41
C VAL A 92 -4.13 -7.02 5.31
N ALA A 93 -3.08 -6.44 4.73
CA ALA A 93 -1.91 -6.00 5.48
C ALA A 93 -2.27 -4.94 6.53
N HIS A 94 -3.08 -3.94 6.14
CA HIS A 94 -3.60 -2.93 7.05
C HIS A 94 -4.34 -3.57 8.23
N HIS A 95 -5.27 -4.48 7.96
CA HIS A 95 -6.05 -5.14 9.00
C HIS A 95 -5.17 -5.92 9.99
N LEU A 96 -4.26 -6.74 9.48
CA LEU A 96 -3.37 -7.55 10.33
C LEU A 96 -2.48 -6.69 11.22
N LEU A 97 -1.92 -5.60 10.68
CA LEU A 97 -1.07 -4.68 11.44
C LEU A 97 -1.87 -3.87 12.46
N ALA A 98 -3.07 -3.41 12.10
CA ALA A 98 -3.95 -2.71 13.03
C ALA A 98 -4.37 -3.60 14.21
N THR A 99 -4.69 -4.88 13.95
CA THR A 99 -5.00 -5.85 15.00
C THR A 99 -3.79 -6.13 15.89
N GLY A 100 -2.62 -6.41 15.32
CA GLY A 100 -1.40 -6.63 16.11
C GLY A 100 -1.02 -5.41 16.96
N ARG A 101 -1.17 -4.20 16.41
CA ARG A 101 -0.99 -2.95 17.16
C ARG A 101 -1.94 -2.84 18.34
N TYR A 102 -3.22 -3.15 18.14
CA TYR A 102 -4.22 -3.11 19.20
C TYR A 102 -3.88 -4.08 20.35
N GLU A 103 -3.47 -5.31 20.02
CA GLU A 103 -3.06 -6.29 21.03
C GLU A 103 -1.84 -5.82 21.82
N LEU A 104 -0.82 -5.26 21.15
CA LEU A 104 0.37 -4.71 21.81
C LEU A 104 0.07 -3.49 22.67
N ALA A 105 -0.81 -2.60 22.21
CA ALA A 105 -1.25 -1.45 22.98
C ALA A 105 -1.95 -1.87 24.27
N ARG A 106 -2.79 -2.90 24.21
CA ARG A 106 -3.45 -3.46 25.41
C ARG A 106 -2.44 -4.01 26.41
N VAL A 107 -1.41 -4.71 25.95
CA VAL A 107 -0.31 -5.17 26.83
C VAL A 107 0.39 -3.97 27.47
N ALA A 108 0.64 -2.90 26.74
CA ALA A 108 1.30 -1.70 27.26
C ALA A 108 0.47 -0.95 28.32
N GLU A 109 -0.85 -1.00 28.23
CA GLU A 109 -1.78 -0.40 29.21
C GLU A 109 -1.88 -1.21 30.52
N GLU A 110 -1.55 -2.50 30.47
CA GLU A 110 -1.60 -3.42 31.62
C GLU A 110 -0.28 -3.49 32.42
N MET A 111 0.79 -2.84 31.95
CA MET A 111 2.12 -2.77 32.58
C MET A 111 2.29 -1.53 33.46
#